data_AF-A0A947PXJ4-F1
#
_entry.id   AF-A0A947PXJ4-F1
#
_cell.length_a   1.000
_cell.length_b   1.000
_cell.length_c   1.000
_cell.angle_alpha   90.00
_cell.angle_beta   90.00
_cell.angle_gamma   90.00
#
_symmetry.space_group_name_H-M   'P 1'
#
loop_
_entity.id
_entity.type
_entity.pdbx_description
1 polymer ?
#
loop_
_entity_poly.entity_id
_entity_poly.type
_entity_poly.pdbx_seq_one_letter_code
_entity_poly.pdbx_strand_id
1 'polypeptide(L)'
;MSNFADKKQGVIFDLGAHSGGPFVRDIREHLLKLQGREIQYLEIKQMTDILARYRARVRVMVRHYRGWQAGYMREADEIEKIYAAYEGIFIRRQLQDSWKLYVAVNRDYHEMRRVYLASLRQPPHRRAAS
;
A
#
# COMPACT_ATOMS: atom_id res chain seq x y z
N MET A 1 -9.27 27.06 -0.74
CA MET A 1 -9.49 25.72 -0.17
C MET A 1 -8.79 24.74 -1.09
N SER A 2 -7.62 24.21 -0.70
CA SER A 2 -6.84 23.30 -1.56
C SER A 2 -7.45 21.90 -1.50
N ASN A 3 -7.92 21.42 -2.64
CA ASN A 3 -8.62 20.15 -2.80
C ASN A 3 -7.67 18.97 -2.58
N PHE A 4 -8.19 17.88 -2.00
CA PHE A 4 -7.51 16.58 -1.88
C PHE A 4 -6.95 16.05 -3.23
N ALA A 5 -7.47 16.56 -4.35
CA ALA A 5 -7.07 16.22 -5.71
C ALA A 5 -5.84 16.98 -6.24
N ASP A 6 -5.54 18.19 -5.76
CA ASP A 6 -4.52 19.05 -6.38
C ASP A 6 -3.08 18.56 -6.18
N LYS A 7 -2.85 17.70 -5.18
CA LYS A 7 -1.51 17.15 -4.90
C LYS A 7 -1.27 15.76 -5.52
N LYS A 8 -2.23 15.17 -6.22
CA LYS A 8 -2.10 13.83 -6.82
C LYS A 8 -1.58 13.81 -8.26
N GLN A 9 -1.28 14.95 -8.87
CA GLN A 9 -0.67 14.98 -10.21
C GLN A 9 0.80 14.50 -10.24
N GLY A 10 1.47 14.36 -9.10
CA GLY A 10 2.88 13.97 -9.03
C GLY A 10 3.20 12.51 -8.68
N VAL A 11 2.19 11.66 -8.42
CA VAL A 11 2.42 10.23 -8.07
C VAL A 11 1.37 9.34 -8.74
N ILE A 12 1.09 9.59 -10.01
CA ILE A 12 0.59 8.53 -10.87
C ILE A 12 1.85 7.76 -11.25
N PHE A 13 2.09 6.64 -10.56
CA PHE A 13 3.05 5.65 -11.07
C PHE A 13 2.68 5.43 -12.54
N ASP A 14 3.66 5.58 -13.43
CA ASP A 14 3.55 5.19 -14.83
C ASP A 14 3.38 3.67 -14.89
N LEU A 15 2.17 3.22 -14.56
CA LEU A 15 1.69 1.84 -14.65
C LEU A 15 1.27 1.51 -16.09
N GLY A 16 1.39 2.48 -17.01
CA GLY A 16 0.92 2.39 -18.38
C GLY A 16 1.88 1.69 -19.32
N ALA A 17 3.20 1.77 -19.07
CA ALA A 17 4.14 1.32 -20.07
C ALA A 17 4.18 -0.21 -20.22
N HIS A 18 4.17 -1.00 -19.14
CA HIS A 18 4.56 -2.44 -19.21
C HIS A 18 3.64 -3.43 -18.46
N SER A 19 2.48 -3.01 -17.95
CA SER A 19 1.49 -3.93 -17.33
C SER A 19 0.13 -3.81 -18.00
N GLY A 20 -0.03 -4.53 -19.11
CA GLY A 20 -1.25 -4.55 -19.92
C GLY A 20 -2.47 -5.17 -19.22
N GLY A 21 -3.64 -4.59 -19.47
CA GLY A 21 -4.93 -5.27 -19.34
C GLY A 21 -6.02 -4.59 -18.50
N PRO A 22 -7.23 -5.20 -18.45
CA PRO A 22 -8.42 -4.73 -17.73
C PRO A 22 -8.18 -4.34 -16.26
N PHE A 23 -7.22 -5.00 -15.60
CA PHE A 23 -6.89 -4.78 -14.20
C PHE A 23 -6.47 -3.33 -13.85
N VAL A 24 -5.67 -2.67 -14.70
CA VAL A 24 -5.24 -1.28 -14.47
C VAL A 24 -6.40 -0.29 -14.70
N ARG A 25 -7.29 -0.61 -15.66
CA ARG A 25 -8.51 0.17 -15.92
C ARG A 25 -9.45 0.13 -14.71
N ASP A 26 -9.63 -1.04 -14.10
CA ASP A 26 -10.50 -1.22 -12.93
C ASP A 26 -10.00 -0.37 -11.74
N ILE A 27 -8.69 -0.33 -11.47
CA ILE A 27 -8.11 0.50 -10.40
C ILE A 27 -8.41 1.98 -10.64
N ARG A 28 -8.25 2.48 -11.87
CA ARG A 28 -8.53 3.88 -12.21
C ARG A 28 -10.00 4.23 -11.98
N GLU A 29 -10.91 3.36 -12.42
CA GLU A 29 -12.35 3.56 -12.23
C GLU A 29 -12.73 3.56 -10.75
N HIS A 30 -12.16 2.65 -9.95
CA HIS A 30 -12.36 2.66 -8.50
C HIS A 30 -11.84 3.93 -7.84
N LEU A 31 -10.67 4.44 -8.26
CA LEU A 31 -10.13 5.70 -7.75
C LEU A 31 -11.01 6.91 -8.09
N LEU A 32 -11.56 6.97 -9.31
CA LEU A 32 -12.47 8.03 -9.73
C LEU A 32 -13.76 8.06 -8.90
N LYS A 33 -14.34 6.89 -8.57
CA LYS A 33 -15.52 6.79 -7.69
C LYS A 33 -15.26 7.30 -6.26
N LEU A 34 -14.00 7.35 -5.84
CA LEU A 34 -13.59 7.86 -4.54
C LEU A 34 -13.30 9.37 -4.55
N GLN A 35 -13.19 10.01 -5.73
CA GLN A 35 -12.94 11.44 -5.83
C GLN A 35 -14.19 12.25 -5.44
N GLY A 36 -14.00 13.28 -4.60
CA GLY A 36 -15.06 14.22 -4.23
C GLY A 36 -16.07 13.72 -3.19
N ARG A 37 -15.95 12.48 -2.71
CA ARG A 37 -16.85 11.92 -1.69
C ARG A 37 -16.38 12.25 -0.28
N GLU A 38 -17.33 12.49 0.63
CA GLU A 38 -17.06 12.60 2.06
C GLU A 38 -16.59 11.25 2.62
N ILE A 39 -15.46 11.25 3.33
CA ILE A 39 -14.91 10.06 3.97
C ILE A 39 -15.75 9.71 5.20
N GLN A 40 -16.20 8.46 5.29
CA GLN A 40 -17.01 7.97 6.40
C GLN A 40 -16.16 7.22 7.43
N TYR A 41 -16.64 7.16 8.68
CA TYR A 41 -15.97 6.44 9.78
C TYR A 41 -15.67 4.98 9.45
N LEU A 42 -16.64 4.29 8.83
CA LEU A 42 -16.52 2.87 8.49
C LEU A 42 -15.34 2.61 7.54
N GLU A 43 -15.00 3.59 6.70
CA GLU A 43 -13.92 3.48 5.73
C GLU A 43 -12.56 3.67 6.38
N ILE A 44 -12.47 4.55 7.38
CA ILE A 44 -11.30 4.65 8.25
C ILE A 44 -11.06 3.32 8.98
N LYS A 45 -12.15 2.69 9.46
CA LYS A 45 -12.07 1.36 10.10
C LYS A 45 -11.58 0.30 9.11
N GLN A 46 -12.16 0.23 7.92
CA GLN A 46 -11.71 -0.69 6.86
C GLN A 46 -10.24 -0.49 6.49
N MET A 47 -9.78 0.76 6.38
CA MET A 47 -8.36 1.07 6.12
C MET A 47 -7.45 0.64 7.28
N THR A 48 -7.92 0.70 8.52
CA THR A 48 -7.18 0.18 9.68
C THR A 48 -6.99 -1.33 9.57
N ASP A 49 -8.02 -2.06 9.16
CA ASP A 49 -7.94 -3.52 8.96
C ASP A 49 -7.00 -3.86 7.79
N ILE A 50 -7.09 -3.13 6.69
CA ILE A 50 -6.18 -3.28 5.54
C ILE A 50 -4.72 -3.04 5.99
N LEU A 51 -4.47 -1.96 6.74
CA LEU A 51 -3.15 -1.63 7.27
C LEU A 51 -2.60 -2.75 8.18
N ALA A 52 -3.44 -3.29 9.08
CA ALA A 52 -3.06 -4.39 9.95
C ALA A 52 -2.67 -5.65 9.16
N ARG A 53 -3.43 -6.01 8.12
CA ARG A 53 -3.11 -7.15 7.23
C ARG A 53 -1.77 -6.97 6.53
N TYR A 54 -1.50 -5.80 5.96
CA TYR A 54 -0.22 -5.55 5.27
C TYR A 54 0.97 -5.51 6.23
N ARG A 55 0.79 -4.95 7.44
CA ARG A 55 1.80 -5.01 8.50
C ARG A 55 2.13 -6.45 8.89
N ALA A 56 1.11 -7.30 9.03
CA ALA A 56 1.29 -8.72 9.32
C ALA A 56 2.02 -9.43 8.17
N ARG A 57 1.65 -9.17 6.92
CA ARG A 57 2.33 -9.72 5.73
C ARG A 57 3.82 -9.38 5.69
N VAL A 58 4.18 -8.12 5.92
CA VAL A 58 5.59 -7.70 6.01
C VAL A 58 6.33 -8.47 7.09
N ARG A 59 5.75 -8.64 8.28
CA ARG A 59 6.38 -9.41 9.37
C ARG A 59 6.65 -10.86 8.96
N VAL A 60 5.72 -11.51 8.27
CA VAL A 60 5.90 -12.88 7.75
C VAL A 60 7.04 -12.91 6.73
N MET A 61 7.08 -11.97 5.79
CA MET A 61 8.14 -11.90 4.78
C MET A 61 9.52 -11.63 5.38
N VAL A 62 9.61 -10.79 6.41
CA VAL A 62 10.87 -10.56 7.15
C VAL A 62 11.34 -11.85 7.83
N ARG A 63 10.43 -12.61 8.46
CA ARG A 63 10.79 -13.90 9.07
C ARG A 63 11.27 -14.89 8.02
N HIS A 64 10.56 -14.98 6.90
CA HIS A 64 10.94 -15.85 5.79
C HIS A 64 12.33 -15.51 5.25
N TYR A 65 12.59 -14.22 5.00
CA TYR A 65 13.91 -13.75 4.55
C TYR A 65 15.03 -14.07 5.54
N ARG A 66 14.80 -13.87 6.85
CA ARG A 66 15.78 -14.21 7.89
C ARG A 66 16.03 -15.72 7.97
N GLY A 67 14.98 -16.53 7.84
CA GLY A 67 15.09 -17.99 7.81
C GLY A 67 15.92 -18.46 6.61
N TRP A 68 15.61 -17.96 5.42
CA TRP A 68 16.38 -18.20 4.21
C TRP A 68 17.84 -17.77 4.38
N GLN A 69 18.10 -16.55 4.88
CA GLN A 69 19.46 -16.03 5.06
C GLN A 69 20.29 -16.92 6.00
N ALA A 70 19.68 -17.40 7.10
CA ALA A 70 20.34 -18.31 8.01
C ALA A 70 20.63 -19.68 7.39
N GLY A 71 19.74 -20.20 6.54
CA GLY A 71 19.97 -21.42 5.76
C GLY A 71 21.10 -21.24 4.74
N TYR A 72 21.04 -20.19 3.93
CA TYR A 72 22.05 -19.85 2.93
C TYR A 72 23.47 -19.74 3.51
N MET A 73 23.61 -19.15 4.70
CA MET A 73 24.92 -19.01 5.37
C MET A 73 25.50 -20.34 5.87
N ARG A 74 24.65 -21.37 6.04
CA ARG A 74 25.06 -22.72 6.44
C ARG A 74 25.31 -23.63 5.25
N GLU A 75 24.92 -23.22 4.05
CA GLU A 75 25.08 -24.03 2.85
C GLU A 75 26.56 -24.13 2.46
N ALA A 76 27.01 -25.38 2.35
CA ALA A 76 28.39 -25.75 2.06
C ALA A 76 28.54 -26.30 0.64
N ASP A 77 27.48 -26.88 0.06
CA ASP A 77 27.53 -27.33 -1.33
C ASP A 77 27.47 -26.13 -2.28
N GLU A 78 28.49 -26.00 -3.13
CA GLU A 78 28.64 -24.84 -4.01
C GLU A 78 27.53 -24.76 -5.08
N ILE A 79 27.00 -25.89 -5.54
CA ILE A 79 25.91 -25.91 -6.53
C ILE A 79 24.61 -25.47 -5.85
N GLU A 80 24.26 -26.07 -4.71
CA GLU A 80 23.07 -25.69 -3.95
C GLU A 80 23.12 -24.22 -3.52
N LYS A 81 24.31 -23.72 -3.16
CA LYS A 81 24.52 -22.32 -2.80
C LYS A 81 24.21 -21.35 -3.93
N ILE A 82 24.52 -21.70 -5.18
CA ILE A 82 24.14 -20.87 -6.35
C ILE A 82 22.61 -20.79 -6.46
N TYR A 83 21.92 -21.92 -6.36
CA TYR A 83 20.45 -21.95 -6.47
C TYR A 83 19.76 -21.28 -5.28
N ALA A 84 20.29 -21.46 -4.07
CA ALA A 84 19.83 -20.76 -2.88
C ALA A 84 20.00 -19.24 -3.01
N ALA A 85 21.07 -18.77 -3.68
CA ALA A 85 21.25 -17.34 -3.97
C ALA A 85 20.15 -16.81 -4.91
N TYR A 86 19.77 -17.56 -5.96
CA TYR A 86 18.65 -17.20 -6.83
C TYR A 86 17.33 -17.14 -6.06
N GLU A 87 17.04 -18.12 -5.21
CA GLU A 87 15.88 -18.09 -4.33
C GLU A 87 15.85 -16.82 -3.47
N GLY A 88 17.01 -16.44 -2.91
CA GLY A 88 17.17 -15.20 -2.15
C GLY A 88 16.85 -13.92 -2.91
N ILE A 89 17.08 -13.89 -4.23
CA ILE A 89 16.68 -12.75 -5.07
C ILE A 89 15.15 -12.64 -5.09
N PHE A 90 14.44 -13.75 -5.28
CA PHE A 90 12.97 -13.76 -5.28
C PHE A 90 12.40 -13.36 -3.92
N ILE A 91 12.92 -13.92 -2.83
CA ILE A 91 12.45 -13.61 -1.48
C ILE A 91 12.66 -12.12 -1.15
N ARG A 92 13.84 -11.56 -1.49
CA ARG A 92 14.12 -10.12 -1.30
C ARG A 92 13.14 -9.25 -2.07
N ARG A 93 12.84 -9.60 -3.32
CA ARG A 93 11.87 -8.86 -4.15
C ARG A 93 10.46 -8.90 -3.53
N GLN A 94 9.99 -10.08 -3.11
CA GLN A 94 8.69 -10.22 -2.45
C GLN A 94 8.59 -9.41 -1.15
N LEU A 95 9.66 -9.39 -0.35
CA LEU A 95 9.74 -8.56 0.85
C LEU A 95 9.67 -7.07 0.49
N GLN A 96 10.42 -6.63 -0.53
CA GLN A 96 10.43 -5.25 -0.99
C GLN A 96 9.04 -4.81 -1.47
N ASP A 97 8.36 -5.64 -2.27
CA ASP A 97 7.02 -5.34 -2.78
C ASP A 97 5.99 -5.30 -1.65
N SER A 98 6.06 -6.24 -0.70
CA SER A 98 5.21 -6.24 0.50
C SER A 98 5.43 -4.99 1.35
N TRP A 99 6.68 -4.54 1.49
CA TRP A 99 7.03 -3.32 2.21
C TRP A 99 6.49 -2.07 1.53
N LYS A 100 6.67 -1.94 0.21
CA LYS A 100 6.13 -0.83 -0.58
C LYS A 100 4.61 -0.72 -0.42
N LEU A 101 3.90 -1.84 -0.51
CA LEU A 101 2.45 -1.90 -0.30
C LEU A 101 2.06 -1.44 1.11
N TYR A 102 2.77 -1.91 2.14
CA TYR A 102 2.53 -1.47 3.51
C TYR A 102 2.73 0.05 3.67
N VAL A 103 3.81 0.60 3.13
CA VAL A 103 4.11 2.05 3.21
C VAL A 103 3.03 2.86 2.51
N ALA A 104 2.59 2.44 1.32
CA ALA A 104 1.52 3.10 0.57
C ALA A 104 0.21 3.12 1.39
N VAL A 105 -0.23 1.95 1.87
CA VAL A 105 -1.46 1.83 2.68
C VAL A 105 -1.35 2.63 3.98
N ASN A 106 -0.18 2.64 4.64
CA ASN A 106 0.04 3.41 5.87
C ASN A 106 -0.11 4.91 5.63
N ARG A 107 0.48 5.42 4.54
CA ARG A 107 0.33 6.82 4.13
C ARG A 107 -1.13 7.15 3.85
N ASP A 108 -1.80 6.34 3.03
CA ASP A 108 -3.20 6.57 2.65
C ASP A 108 -4.13 6.55 3.87
N TYR A 109 -3.93 5.62 4.79
CA TYR A 109 -4.66 5.56 6.06
C TYR A 109 -4.52 6.86 6.87
N HIS A 110 -3.28 7.33 7.10
CA HIS A 110 -3.05 8.54 7.88
C HIS A 110 -3.61 9.79 7.20
N GLU A 111 -3.51 9.86 5.88
CA GLU A 111 -4.09 10.93 5.09
C GLU A 111 -5.62 10.94 5.18
N MET A 112 -6.28 9.79 4.96
CA MET A 112 -7.74 9.66 5.11
C MET A 112 -8.20 10.01 6.52
N ARG A 113 -7.51 9.50 7.55
CA ARG A 113 -7.82 9.79 8.96
C ARG A 113 -7.71 11.29 9.25
N ARG A 114 -6.68 11.96 8.72
CA ARG A 114 -6.50 13.40 8.89
C ARG A 114 -7.67 14.18 8.26
N VAL A 115 -8.09 13.82 7.05
CA VAL A 115 -9.22 14.44 6.36
C VAL A 115 -10.53 14.22 7.12
N TYR A 116 -10.79 12.99 7.56
CA TYR A 116 -11.97 12.67 8.36
C TYR A 116 -12.01 13.44 9.69
N LEU A 117 -10.91 13.51 10.44
CA LEU A 117 -10.87 14.30 11.68
C LEU A 117 -11.05 15.80 11.43
N ALA A 118 -10.58 16.31 10.28
CA ALA A 118 -10.80 17.70 9.90
C ALA A 118 -12.28 17.98 9.57
N SER A 119 -13.02 17.03 8.99
CA SER A 119 -14.45 17.21 8.72
C SER A 119 -15.29 17.22 9.99
N LEU A 120 -14.92 16.43 11.01
CA LEU A 120 -15.59 16.43 12.32
C LEU A 120 -15.40 17.72 13.12
N ARG A 121 -14.33 18.48 12.87
CA ARG A 121 -14.05 19.76 13.55
C ARG A 121 -14.85 20.93 12.99
N GLN A 122 -15.55 20.75 11.87
CA GLN A 122 -16.39 21.80 11.32
C GLN A 122 -17.73 21.85 12.08
N PRO A 123 -18.14 23.01 12.63
CA PRO A 123 -19.42 23.12 13.33
C PRO A 123 -20.60 22.82 12.39
N PRO A 124 -21.73 22.30 12.90
CA PRO A 124 -22.84 21.76 12.12
C PRO A 124 -23.66 22.78 11.29
N HIS A 125 -23.18 24.01 11.05
CA HIS A 125 -23.96 25.10 10.46
C HIS A 125 -23.49 25.59 9.07
N ARG A 126 -22.77 24.77 8.30
CA ARG A 126 -22.47 25.04 6.87
C ARG A 126 -22.82 23.88 5.94
N ARG A 127 -23.86 23.10 6.24
CA ARG A 127 -24.33 21.99 5.38
C ARG A 127 -25.65 22.27 4.65
N ALA A 128 -26.22 23.48 4.77
CA ALA A 128 -27.41 23.89 4.04
C ALA A 128 -27.13 25.19 3.27
N ALA A 129 -26.59 25.07 2.06
CA ALA A 129 -26.73 26.01 0.93
C ALA A 129 -25.66 25.70 -0.13
N SER A 130 -25.94 24.71 -0.99
CA SER A 130 -25.43 24.63 -2.37
C SER A 130 -26.14 23.50 -3.08
#